data_AF-A0A8T4RJT5-F1
#
_entry.id   AF-A0A8T4RJT5-F1
#
_cell.length_a   1.000
_cell.length_b   1.000
_cell.length_c   1.000
_cell.angle_alpha   90.00
_cell.angle_beta   90.00
_cell.angle_gamma   90.00
#
_symmetry.space_group_name_H-M   'P 1'
#
loop_
_entity.id
_entity.type
_entity.pdbx_description
1 polymer ?
#
loop_
_entity_poly.entity_id
_entity_poly.type
_entity_poly.pdbx_seq_one_letter_code
_entity_poly.pdbx_strand_id
1 'polypeptide(L)'
;MGMRQQIADIRGVLGLLGESPKGDITDFKRQRQEGARLLLKGAIQQMVEETKGTDAEGLARKLAQATPSEMPAILEKLAQVVADVQTETSIKPNLIPGDVRSEILADLSEIQSCMNAGCYRSAIILCGRVMETALHRKYYEATGQDLLEKAPGIGLGNLIAKLSEKGVKLDPGLTNQIHLINQVRVFSVHTKQDAFIPSKMQAQAIVLYTIDILEKVFQ
;
A
#
# COMPACT_ATOMS: atom_id res chain seq x y z
N MET A 1 -0.88 -14.32 -3.72
CA MET A 1 -1.96 -13.79 -4.60
C MET A 1 -2.57 -12.61 -3.87
N GLY A 2 -2.93 -11.51 -4.54
CA GLY A 2 -3.55 -10.38 -3.82
C GLY A 2 -4.98 -10.70 -3.38
N MET A 3 -5.43 -10.19 -2.23
CA MET A 3 -6.77 -10.42 -1.69
C MET A 3 -7.90 -10.05 -2.68
N ARG A 4 -7.68 -9.06 -3.55
CA ARG A 4 -8.60 -8.73 -4.66
C ARG A 4 -8.77 -9.87 -5.68
N GLN A 5 -7.67 -10.54 -6.03
CA GLN A 5 -7.72 -11.68 -6.95
C GLN A 5 -8.53 -12.80 -6.32
N GLN A 6 -8.32 -13.09 -5.04
CA GLN A 6 -9.11 -14.11 -4.33
C GLN A 6 -10.59 -13.75 -4.25
N ILE A 7 -10.94 -12.48 -4.00
CA ILE A 7 -12.33 -12.02 -4.03
C ILE A 7 -12.93 -12.22 -5.44
N ALA A 8 -12.18 -11.92 -6.49
CA ALA A 8 -12.60 -12.13 -7.87
C ALA A 8 -12.78 -13.63 -8.19
N ASP A 9 -11.86 -14.47 -7.76
CA ASP A 9 -11.90 -15.92 -7.95
C ASP A 9 -13.12 -16.53 -7.24
N ILE A 10 -13.37 -16.15 -5.98
CA ILE A 10 -14.55 -16.61 -5.22
C ILE A 10 -15.85 -16.15 -5.90
N ARG A 11 -15.92 -14.91 -6.38
CA ARG A 11 -17.09 -14.42 -7.16
C ARG A 11 -17.30 -15.22 -8.43
N GLY A 12 -16.23 -15.53 -9.16
CA GLY A 12 -16.28 -16.35 -10.36
C GLY A 12 -16.84 -17.75 -10.07
N VAL A 13 -16.36 -18.39 -9.02
CA VAL A 13 -16.84 -19.73 -8.61
C VAL A 13 -18.30 -19.70 -8.14
N LEU A 14 -18.72 -18.65 -7.43
CA LEU A 14 -20.13 -18.47 -7.05
C LEU A 14 -21.05 -18.33 -8.27
N GLY A 15 -20.61 -17.63 -9.31
CA GLY A 15 -21.35 -17.54 -10.58
C GLY A 15 -21.62 -18.92 -11.19
N LEU A 16 -20.60 -19.80 -11.19
CA LEU A 16 -20.73 -21.17 -11.71
C LEU A 16 -21.71 -22.04 -10.91
N LEU A 17 -21.93 -21.73 -9.62
CA LEU A 17 -22.88 -22.43 -8.77
C LEU A 17 -24.32 -21.93 -8.94
N GLY A 18 -24.51 -20.69 -9.41
CA GLY A 18 -25.82 -20.08 -9.63
C GLY A 18 -26.42 -20.35 -11.02
N GLU A 19 -25.60 -20.74 -12.00
CA GLU A 19 -26.10 -21.09 -13.34
C GLU A 19 -26.84 -22.43 -13.32
N SER A 20 -28.11 -22.43 -13.74
CA SER A 20 -28.84 -23.65 -14.09
C SER A 20 -28.45 -24.09 -15.50
N PRO A 21 -27.72 -25.22 -15.67
CA PRO A 21 -27.28 -25.65 -16.99
C PRO A 21 -28.45 -26.13 -17.84
N LYS A 22 -28.55 -25.61 -19.06
CA LYS A 22 -29.50 -26.04 -20.10
C LYS A 22 -29.04 -27.40 -20.67
N GLY A 23 -29.84 -28.46 -20.50
CA GLY A 23 -29.58 -29.79 -21.08
C GLY A 23 -29.72 -30.95 -20.06
N ASP A 24 -29.87 -32.19 -20.55
CA ASP A 24 -30.27 -33.36 -19.76
C ASP A 24 -29.11 -34.32 -19.45
N ILE A 25 -28.01 -33.78 -18.88
CA ILE A 25 -26.83 -34.58 -18.48
C ILE A 25 -26.64 -34.43 -16.96
N THR A 26 -27.31 -35.27 -16.19
CA THR A 26 -27.35 -35.22 -14.72
C THR A 26 -25.99 -35.46 -14.05
N ASP A 27 -25.17 -36.38 -14.58
CA ASP A 27 -23.88 -36.74 -13.96
C ASP A 27 -22.80 -35.66 -14.14
N PHE A 28 -22.72 -35.06 -15.33
CA PHE A 28 -21.78 -33.97 -15.59
C PHE A 28 -22.10 -32.72 -14.76
N LYS A 29 -23.39 -32.44 -14.53
CA LYS A 29 -23.84 -31.34 -13.66
C LYS A 29 -23.37 -31.53 -12.22
N ARG A 30 -23.55 -32.74 -11.68
CA ARG A 30 -23.14 -33.07 -10.32
C ARG A 30 -21.63 -32.94 -10.16
N GLN A 31 -20.86 -33.50 -11.09
CA GLN A 31 -19.39 -33.43 -11.06
C GLN A 31 -18.87 -31.99 -11.15
N ARG A 32 -19.47 -31.16 -12.02
CA ARG A 32 -19.11 -29.73 -12.15
C ARG A 32 -19.43 -28.94 -10.88
N GLN A 33 -20.59 -29.18 -10.27
CA GLN A 33 -20.97 -28.53 -9.00
C GLN A 33 -20.09 -28.96 -7.83
N GLU A 34 -19.74 -30.25 -7.73
CA GLU A 34 -18.81 -30.75 -6.72
C GLU A 34 -17.40 -30.15 -6.90
N GLY A 35 -16.91 -30.06 -8.13
CA GLY A 35 -15.64 -29.39 -8.45
C GLY A 35 -15.64 -27.91 -8.07
N ALA A 36 -16.70 -27.17 -8.41
CA ALA A 36 -16.86 -25.77 -8.03
C ALA A 36 -16.91 -25.58 -6.51
N ARG A 37 -17.59 -26.48 -5.77
CA ARG A 37 -17.61 -26.45 -4.30
C ARG A 37 -16.24 -26.67 -3.68
N LEU A 38 -15.43 -27.58 -4.23
CA LEU A 38 -14.07 -27.83 -3.75
C LEU A 38 -13.17 -26.62 -3.99
N LEU A 39 -13.24 -26.02 -5.18
CA LEU A 39 -12.51 -24.79 -5.50
C LEU A 39 -12.91 -23.63 -4.59
N LEU A 40 -14.21 -23.46 -4.36
CA LEU A 40 -14.74 -22.44 -3.45
C LEU A 40 -14.19 -22.62 -2.03
N LYS A 41 -14.26 -23.85 -1.51
CA LYS A 41 -13.76 -24.17 -0.16
C LYS A 41 -12.25 -23.90 -0.05
N GLY A 42 -11.47 -24.30 -1.06
CA GLY A 42 -10.03 -24.05 -1.10
C GLY A 42 -9.69 -22.56 -1.10
N ALA A 43 -10.35 -21.77 -1.97
CA ALA A 43 -10.13 -20.33 -2.07
C ALA A 43 -10.49 -19.60 -0.78
N ILE A 44 -11.61 -19.96 -0.15
CA ILE A 44 -12.02 -19.36 1.14
C ILE A 44 -11.04 -19.73 2.25
N GLN A 45 -10.60 -20.99 2.33
CA GLN A 45 -9.66 -21.42 3.36
C GLN A 45 -8.30 -20.71 3.21
N GLN A 46 -7.81 -20.54 1.99
CA GLN A 46 -6.61 -19.75 1.73
C GLN A 46 -6.79 -18.29 2.16
N MET A 47 -7.92 -17.67 1.85
CA MET A 47 -8.24 -16.30 2.28
C MET A 47 -8.27 -16.18 3.82
N VAL A 48 -8.84 -17.15 4.53
CA VAL A 48 -8.86 -17.15 6.01
C VAL A 48 -7.44 -17.20 6.57
N GLU A 49 -6.55 -18.00 5.98
CA GLU A 49 -5.15 -18.07 6.42
C GLU A 49 -4.39 -16.77 6.13
N GLU A 50 -4.54 -16.20 4.94
CA GLU A 50 -3.86 -14.96 4.55
C GLU A 50 -4.38 -13.71 5.28
N THR A 51 -5.61 -13.75 5.80
CA THR A 51 -6.21 -12.64 6.55
C THR A 51 -5.93 -12.70 8.05
N LYS A 52 -5.24 -13.73 8.57
CA LYS A 52 -4.94 -13.86 10.00
C LYS A 52 -4.23 -12.61 10.55
N GLY A 53 -4.74 -12.08 11.66
CA GLY A 53 -4.19 -10.88 12.31
C GLY A 53 -4.46 -9.57 11.57
N THR A 54 -5.30 -9.58 10.53
CA THR A 54 -5.72 -8.37 9.81
C THR A 54 -7.16 -7.99 10.17
N ASP A 55 -7.55 -6.76 9.85
CA ASP A 55 -8.92 -6.26 10.05
C ASP A 55 -9.97 -7.05 9.21
N ALA A 56 -9.50 -7.80 8.20
CA ALA A 56 -10.34 -8.66 7.36
C ALA A 56 -10.59 -10.07 7.93
N GLU A 57 -9.87 -10.51 8.98
CA GLU A 57 -9.95 -11.89 9.50
C GLU A 57 -11.38 -12.27 9.89
N GLY A 58 -12.08 -11.37 10.59
CA GLY A 58 -13.45 -11.61 11.06
C GLY A 58 -14.44 -11.80 9.90
N LEU A 59 -14.25 -11.08 8.79
CA LEU A 59 -15.08 -11.21 7.59
C LEU A 59 -14.73 -12.49 6.81
N ALA A 60 -13.46 -12.85 6.70
CA ALA A 60 -13.03 -14.09 6.05
C ALA A 60 -13.57 -15.34 6.80
N ARG A 61 -13.54 -15.33 8.13
CA ARG A 61 -14.15 -16.40 8.94
C ARG A 61 -15.66 -16.48 8.79
N LYS A 62 -16.35 -15.33 8.70
CA LYS A 62 -17.79 -15.29 8.39
C LYS A 62 -18.07 -15.87 7.00
N LEU A 63 -17.22 -15.54 6.00
CA LEU A 63 -17.34 -16.09 4.66
C LEU A 63 -17.22 -17.62 4.62
N ALA A 64 -16.32 -18.20 5.43
CA ALA A 64 -16.13 -19.65 5.55
C ALA A 64 -17.35 -20.40 6.13
N GLN A 65 -18.20 -19.71 6.88
CA GLN A 65 -19.41 -20.29 7.50
C GLN A 65 -20.70 -19.91 6.76
N ALA A 66 -20.61 -18.99 5.80
CA ALA A 66 -21.76 -18.44 5.10
C ALA A 66 -22.36 -19.42 4.09
N THR A 67 -23.67 -19.30 3.88
CA THR A 67 -24.35 -19.95 2.75
C THR A 67 -24.01 -19.23 1.43
N PRO A 68 -24.10 -19.90 0.27
CA PRO A 68 -23.81 -19.27 -1.02
C PRO A 68 -24.60 -17.97 -1.29
N SER A 69 -25.81 -17.85 -0.74
CA SER A 69 -26.64 -16.64 -0.84
C SER A 69 -26.13 -15.45 0.00
N GLU A 70 -25.40 -15.71 1.09
CA GLU A 70 -24.87 -14.68 1.98
C GLU A 70 -23.46 -14.21 1.56
N MET A 71 -22.73 -15.07 0.84
CA MET A 71 -21.36 -14.80 0.41
C MET A 71 -21.18 -13.50 -0.39
N PRO A 72 -22.06 -13.13 -1.34
CA PRO A 72 -21.90 -11.89 -2.12
C PRO A 72 -21.79 -10.63 -1.24
N ALA A 73 -22.64 -10.51 -0.23
CA ALA A 73 -22.65 -9.37 0.69
C ALA A 73 -21.39 -9.32 1.57
N ILE A 74 -20.88 -10.48 1.99
CA ILE A 74 -19.62 -10.56 2.76
C ILE A 74 -18.42 -10.22 1.87
N LEU A 75 -18.42 -10.69 0.62
CA LEU A 75 -17.37 -10.38 -0.36
C LEU A 75 -17.33 -8.90 -0.73
N GLU A 76 -18.48 -8.22 -0.75
CA GLU A 76 -18.54 -6.77 -0.93
C GLU A 76 -17.92 -6.02 0.25
N LYS A 77 -18.23 -6.43 1.48
CA LYS A 77 -17.57 -5.87 2.69
C LYS A 77 -16.07 -6.13 2.70
N LEU A 78 -15.63 -7.33 2.32
CA LEU A 78 -14.21 -7.65 2.17
C LEU A 78 -13.55 -6.78 1.09
N ALA A 79 -14.22 -6.58 -0.04
CA ALA A 79 -13.71 -5.71 -1.10
C ALA A 79 -13.56 -4.26 -0.63
N GLN A 80 -14.47 -3.78 0.22
CA GLN A 80 -14.39 -2.44 0.81
C GLN A 80 -13.21 -2.32 1.78
N VAL A 81 -13.02 -3.29 2.69
CA VAL A 81 -11.84 -3.33 3.58
C VAL A 81 -10.53 -3.35 2.79
N VAL A 82 -10.48 -4.09 1.69
CA VAL A 82 -9.31 -4.13 0.80
C VAL A 82 -9.11 -2.83 0.01
N ALA A 83 -10.20 -2.12 -0.32
CA ALA A 83 -10.13 -0.83 -0.99
C ALA A 83 -9.59 0.26 -0.05
N ASP A 84 -10.07 0.29 1.19
CA ASP A 84 -9.69 1.27 2.20
C ASP A 84 -8.18 1.19 2.52
N VAL A 85 -7.61 -0.02 2.53
CA VAL A 85 -6.16 -0.23 2.75
C VAL A 85 -5.30 0.25 1.56
N GLN A 86 -5.82 0.26 0.33
CA GLN A 86 -5.07 0.73 -0.85
C GLN A 86 -5.13 2.25 -1.04
N THR A 87 -6.17 2.91 -0.55
CA THR A 87 -6.26 4.38 -0.66
C THR A 87 -5.14 5.10 0.06
N GLU A 88 -4.47 4.46 1.02
CA GLU A 88 -3.50 5.10 1.90
C GLU A 88 -2.13 5.40 1.25
N THR A 89 -1.80 4.75 0.12
CA THR A 89 -0.55 4.98 -0.64
C THR A 89 -0.79 5.46 -2.08
N SER A 90 -2.04 5.71 -2.46
CA SER A 90 -2.40 6.02 -3.85
C SER A 90 -2.14 7.49 -4.19
N ILE A 91 -1.16 7.74 -5.07
CA ILE A 91 -0.94 9.05 -5.71
C ILE A 91 -1.33 9.03 -7.17
N LYS A 92 -1.80 10.18 -7.69
CA LYS A 92 -1.99 10.39 -9.13
C LYS A 92 -0.62 10.40 -9.83
N PRO A 93 -0.28 9.39 -10.66
CA PRO A 93 1.07 9.27 -11.23
C PRO A 93 1.49 10.45 -12.11
N ASN A 94 0.51 11.17 -12.67
CA ASN A 94 0.75 12.32 -13.55
C ASN A 94 1.30 13.54 -12.81
N LEU A 95 1.19 13.60 -11.47
CA LEU A 95 1.81 14.64 -10.65
C LEU A 95 3.32 14.43 -10.51
N ILE A 96 3.81 13.18 -10.62
CA ILE A 96 5.23 12.89 -10.44
C ILE A 96 5.99 13.10 -11.77
N PRO A 97 7.10 13.87 -11.77
CA PRO A 97 7.96 14.05 -12.93
C PRO A 97 8.43 12.73 -13.53
N GLY A 98 8.45 12.64 -14.86
CA GLY A 98 8.63 11.38 -15.58
C GLY A 98 9.98 10.68 -15.31
N ASP A 99 11.01 11.42 -14.97
CA ASP A 99 12.37 10.94 -14.68
C ASP A 99 12.50 10.25 -13.31
N VAL A 100 11.73 10.65 -12.30
CA VAL A 100 11.71 10.00 -10.97
C VAL A 100 10.49 9.13 -10.71
N ARG A 101 9.53 9.11 -11.65
CA ARG A 101 8.24 8.43 -11.49
C ARG A 101 8.39 6.93 -11.19
N SER A 102 9.21 6.22 -11.95
CA SER A 102 9.36 4.77 -11.78
C SER A 102 9.94 4.41 -10.41
N GLU A 103 10.90 5.21 -9.92
CA GLU A 103 11.51 5.00 -8.60
C GLU A 103 10.51 5.27 -7.48
N ILE A 104 9.83 6.42 -7.51
CA ILE A 104 8.82 6.77 -6.49
C ILE A 104 7.69 5.75 -6.46
N LEU A 105 7.17 5.32 -7.62
CA LEU A 105 6.10 4.31 -7.66
C LEU A 105 6.56 2.94 -7.15
N ALA A 106 7.81 2.54 -7.42
CA ALA A 106 8.36 1.32 -6.88
C ALA A 106 8.48 1.37 -5.35
N ASP A 107 9.01 2.48 -4.81
CA ASP A 107 9.12 2.67 -3.36
C ASP A 107 7.75 2.72 -2.68
N LEU A 108 6.74 3.38 -3.28
CA LEU A 108 5.36 3.39 -2.77
C LEU A 108 4.73 1.99 -2.74
N SER A 109 4.99 1.18 -3.77
CA SER A 109 4.56 -0.23 -3.81
C SER A 109 5.24 -1.06 -2.71
N GLU A 110 6.51 -0.79 -2.44
CA GLU A 110 7.26 -1.47 -1.38
C GLU A 110 6.80 -1.02 0.02
N ILE A 111 6.50 0.27 0.21
CA ILE A 111 5.87 0.81 1.42
C ILE A 111 4.56 0.05 1.70
N GLN A 112 3.69 -0.08 0.71
CA GLN A 112 2.43 -0.81 0.88
C GLN A 112 2.67 -2.27 1.27
N SER A 113 3.65 -2.92 0.64
CA SER A 113 4.02 -4.31 0.97
C SER A 113 4.52 -4.43 2.40
N CYS A 114 5.35 -3.49 2.86
CA CYS A 114 5.81 -3.42 4.24
C CYS A 114 4.65 -3.20 5.23
N MET A 115 3.72 -2.30 4.90
CA MET A 115 2.54 -2.04 5.73
C MET A 115 1.68 -3.30 5.88
N ASN A 116 1.44 -4.02 4.78
CA ASN A 116 0.65 -5.25 4.78
C ASN A 116 1.33 -6.38 5.58
N ALA A 117 2.66 -6.45 5.55
CA ALA A 117 3.45 -7.46 6.27
C ALA A 117 3.71 -7.10 7.75
N GLY A 118 3.24 -5.95 8.24
CA GLY A 118 3.55 -5.47 9.58
C GLY A 118 4.99 -4.99 9.76
N CYS A 119 5.73 -4.81 8.66
CA CYS A 119 7.10 -4.31 8.64
C CYS A 119 7.14 -2.77 8.72
N TYR A 120 6.50 -2.21 9.75
CA TYR A 120 6.27 -0.77 9.91
C TYR A 120 7.55 0.07 9.93
N ARG A 121 8.62 -0.47 10.52
CA ARG A 121 9.93 0.20 10.54
C ARG A 121 10.50 0.36 9.13
N SER A 122 10.36 -0.66 8.28
CA SER A 122 10.80 -0.61 6.88
C SER A 122 9.96 0.37 6.05
N ALA A 123 8.64 0.40 6.25
CA ALA A 123 7.76 1.36 5.60
C ALA A 123 8.20 2.81 5.87
N ILE A 124 8.51 3.15 7.12
CA ILE A 124 8.99 4.49 7.52
C ILE A 124 10.34 4.84 6.86
N ILE A 125 11.25 3.87 6.76
CA ILE A 125 12.56 4.09 6.10
C ILE A 125 12.35 4.45 4.64
N LEU A 126 11.49 3.70 3.95
CA LEU A 126 11.15 3.94 2.55
C LEU A 126 10.44 5.29 2.36
N CYS A 127 9.57 5.72 3.28
CA CYS A 127 8.99 7.07 3.26
C CYS A 127 10.07 8.16 3.19
N GLY A 128 11.14 8.02 3.98
CA GLY A 128 12.25 8.98 3.93
C GLY A 128 13.03 8.93 2.61
N ARG A 129 13.20 7.75 2.00
CA ARG A 129 13.80 7.62 0.65
C ARG A 129 12.96 8.31 -0.41
N VAL A 130 11.64 8.08 -0.41
CA VAL A 130 10.69 8.75 -1.31
C VAL A 130 10.80 10.27 -1.20
N MET A 131 10.92 10.78 0.03
CA MET A 131 11.12 12.22 0.27
C MET A 131 12.46 12.73 -0.27
N GLU A 132 13.54 11.96 -0.12
CA GLU A 132 14.85 12.32 -0.68
C GLU A 132 14.76 12.42 -2.20
N THR A 133 14.25 11.40 -2.89
CA THR A 133 14.07 11.39 -4.35
C THR A 133 13.23 12.58 -4.82
N ALA A 134 12.11 12.87 -4.14
CA ALA A 134 11.22 13.95 -4.51
C ALA A 134 11.86 15.34 -4.35
N LEU A 135 12.50 15.60 -3.20
CA LEU A 135 13.14 16.88 -2.91
C LEU A 135 14.40 17.10 -3.76
N HIS A 136 15.14 16.04 -4.08
CA HIS A 136 16.24 16.11 -5.04
C HIS A 136 15.74 16.54 -6.41
N ARG A 137 14.64 15.94 -6.88
CA ARG A 137 14.04 16.34 -8.14
C ARG A 137 13.53 17.77 -8.11
N LYS A 138 12.95 18.22 -6.99
CA LYS A 138 12.51 19.61 -6.81
C LYS A 138 13.68 20.59 -6.83
N TYR A 139 14.81 20.22 -6.22
CA TYR A 139 16.03 21.02 -6.25
C TYR A 139 16.57 21.17 -7.68
N TYR A 140 16.61 20.07 -8.43
CA TYR A 140 16.99 20.10 -9.84
C TYR A 140 16.06 21.00 -10.67
N GLU A 141 14.74 20.90 -10.44
CA GLU A 141 13.74 21.74 -11.10
C GLU A 141 14.02 23.24 -10.90
N ALA A 142 14.33 23.63 -9.65
CA ALA A 142 14.53 25.04 -9.29
C ALA A 142 15.89 25.61 -9.71
N THR A 143 16.90 24.76 -9.89
CA THR A 143 18.30 25.21 -10.04
C THR A 143 19.00 24.75 -11.31
N GLY A 144 18.47 23.73 -11.99
CA GLY A 144 19.12 23.02 -13.09
C GLY A 144 20.38 22.24 -12.67
N GLN A 145 20.65 22.10 -11.36
CA GLN A 145 21.84 21.42 -10.85
C GLN A 145 21.46 20.09 -10.22
N ASP A 146 22.13 19.03 -10.67
CA ASP A 146 22.02 17.74 -10.01
C ASP A 146 22.86 17.76 -8.73
N LEU A 147 22.16 17.71 -7.60
CA LEU A 147 22.81 17.71 -6.30
C LEU A 147 23.44 16.35 -5.97
N LEU A 148 22.95 15.26 -6.56
CA LEU A 148 23.48 13.91 -6.35
C LEU A 148 24.87 13.76 -6.96
N GLU A 149 25.16 14.45 -8.06
CA GLU A 149 26.50 14.46 -8.66
C GLU A 149 27.55 15.12 -7.75
N LYS A 150 27.16 16.17 -7.01
CA LYS A 150 28.09 16.97 -6.19
C LYS A 150 28.16 16.53 -4.73
N ALA A 151 27.07 15.99 -4.20
CA ALA A 151 26.95 15.63 -2.79
C ALA A 151 26.03 14.39 -2.63
N PRO A 152 26.49 13.21 -3.05
CA PRO A 152 25.75 11.98 -2.84
C PRO A 152 25.55 11.75 -1.34
N GLY A 153 24.33 11.42 -0.92
CA GLY A 153 23.99 11.18 0.49
C GLY A 153 23.75 12.43 1.34
N ILE A 154 23.40 13.57 0.74
CA ILE A 154 22.90 14.72 1.48
C ILE A 154 21.61 14.33 2.24
N GLY A 155 21.62 14.46 3.56
CA GLY A 155 20.43 14.17 4.36
C GLY A 155 19.30 15.17 4.11
N LEU A 156 18.05 14.73 4.31
CA LEU A 156 16.82 15.52 4.12
C LEU A 156 16.90 16.93 4.73
N GLY A 157 17.41 17.09 5.95
CA GLY A 157 17.54 18.40 6.59
C GLY A 157 18.43 19.38 5.82
N ASN A 158 19.56 18.91 5.31
CA ASN A 158 20.47 19.73 4.51
C ASN A 158 19.89 20.03 3.12
N LEU A 159 19.11 19.10 2.56
CA LEU A 159 18.43 19.29 1.27
C LEU A 159 17.36 20.39 1.36
N ILE A 160 16.57 20.42 2.43
CA ILE A 160 15.60 21.50 2.71
C ILE A 160 16.31 22.84 2.88
N ALA A 161 17.40 22.89 3.65
CA ALA A 161 18.18 24.12 3.82
C ALA A 161 18.67 24.66 2.46
N LYS A 162 19.21 23.79 1.61
CA LYS A 162 19.65 24.16 0.26
C LYS A 162 18.51 24.63 -0.65
N LEU A 163 17.33 24.02 -0.56
CA LEU A 163 16.14 24.50 -1.28
C LEU A 163 15.78 25.92 -0.85
N SER A 164 15.78 26.19 0.46
CA SER A 164 15.50 27.50 1.03
C SER A 164 16.52 28.56 0.60
N GLU A 165 17.82 28.23 0.62
CA GLU A 165 18.91 29.10 0.12
C GLU A 165 18.75 29.46 -1.35
N LYS A 166 18.10 28.60 -2.13
CA LYS A 166 17.80 28.82 -3.56
C LYS A 166 16.45 29.49 -3.79
N GLY A 167 15.79 29.97 -2.74
CA GLY A 167 14.52 30.68 -2.83
C GLY A 167 13.30 29.77 -3.02
N VAL A 168 13.46 28.45 -2.93
CA VAL A 168 12.33 27.51 -2.97
C VAL A 168 11.67 27.52 -1.59
N LYS A 169 10.52 28.17 -1.51
CA LYS A 169 9.74 28.25 -0.27
C LYS A 169 8.83 27.02 -0.17
N LEU A 170 9.14 26.14 0.77
CA LEU A 170 8.21 25.11 1.22
C LEU A 170 7.29 25.69 2.29
N ASP A 171 6.04 25.24 2.29
CA ASP A 171 5.11 25.58 3.35
C ASP A 171 5.67 25.15 4.73
N PRO A 172 5.51 25.95 5.80
CA PRO A 172 5.99 25.57 7.13
C PRO A 172 5.42 24.24 7.63
N GLY A 173 4.16 23.93 7.31
CA GLY A 173 3.53 22.65 7.63
C GLY A 173 4.23 21.48 6.94
N LEU A 174 4.53 21.61 5.65
CA LEU A 174 5.30 20.61 4.90
C LEU A 174 6.69 20.41 5.51
N THR A 175 7.37 21.49 5.86
CA THR A 175 8.71 21.44 6.46
C THR A 175 8.69 20.66 7.78
N ASN A 176 7.68 20.89 8.62
CA ASN A 176 7.49 20.16 9.86
C ASN A 176 7.21 18.67 9.63
N GLN A 177 6.37 18.33 8.65
CA GLN A 177 6.11 16.93 8.28
C GLN A 177 7.40 16.23 7.79
N ILE A 178 8.19 16.89 6.93
CA ILE A 178 9.47 16.33 6.44
C ILE A 178 10.44 16.13 7.61
N HIS A 179 10.53 17.07 8.55
CA HIS A 179 11.36 16.93 9.75
C HIS A 179 10.91 15.74 10.61
N LEU A 180 9.61 15.57 10.80
CA LEU A 180 9.05 14.43 11.52
C LEU A 180 9.42 13.10 10.82
N ILE A 181 9.20 12.99 9.50
CA ILE A 181 9.55 11.80 8.73
C ILE A 181 11.04 11.49 8.88
N ASN A 182 11.91 12.50 8.75
CA ASN A 182 13.35 12.33 8.90
C ASN A 182 13.74 11.86 10.32
N GLN A 183 13.13 12.44 11.36
CA GLN A 183 13.36 12.04 12.75
C GLN A 183 13.00 10.58 12.97
N VAL A 184 11.82 10.15 12.52
CA VAL A 184 11.34 8.78 12.70
C VAL A 184 12.14 7.78 11.86
N ARG A 185 12.59 8.17 10.65
CA ARG A 185 13.57 7.40 9.85
C ARG A 185 14.87 7.20 10.61
N VAL A 186 15.45 8.25 11.17
CA VAL A 186 16.72 8.17 11.94
C VAL A 186 16.58 7.17 13.08
N PHE A 187 15.46 7.20 13.82
CA PHE A 187 15.16 6.21 14.86
C PHE A 187 14.97 4.79 14.32
N SER A 188 14.54 4.65 13.07
CA SER A 188 14.28 3.35 12.43
C SER A 188 15.53 2.66 11.88
N VAL A 189 16.56 3.44 11.52
CA VAL A 189 17.82 2.92 10.91
C VAL A 189 18.96 2.84 11.92
N HIS A 190 19.09 3.81 12.82
CA HIS A 190 20.23 3.89 13.72
C HIS A 190 19.94 3.26 15.08
N THR A 191 20.90 2.47 15.59
CA THR A 191 20.84 1.93 16.94
C THR A 191 20.75 3.04 17.97
N LYS A 192 19.74 2.98 18.83
CA LYS A 192 19.58 3.82 20.03
C LYS A 192 19.60 2.94 21.26
N GLN A 193 19.61 3.56 22.45
CA GLN A 193 19.51 2.82 23.72
C GLN A 193 18.25 1.93 23.74
N ASP A 194 17.13 2.46 23.27
CA ASP A 194 15.89 1.71 23.10
C ASP A 194 15.57 1.48 21.62
N ALA A 195 15.09 0.27 21.31
CA ALA A 195 14.64 -0.05 19.96
C ALA A 195 13.36 0.74 19.65
N PHE A 196 13.37 1.52 18.57
CA PHE A 196 12.16 2.15 18.06
C PHE A 196 11.29 1.11 17.35
N ILE A 197 10.11 0.86 17.91
CA ILE A 197 9.12 -0.08 17.39
C ILE A 197 7.84 0.71 17.09
N PRO A 198 7.67 1.21 15.86
CA PRO A 198 6.48 1.99 15.50
C PRO A 198 5.22 1.11 15.51
N SER A 199 4.11 1.67 16.00
CA SER A 199 2.80 1.06 15.82
C SER A 199 2.30 1.18 14.37
N LYS A 200 1.30 0.37 13.99
CA LYS A 200 0.61 0.47 12.70
C LYS A 200 0.16 1.91 12.42
N MET A 201 -0.48 2.54 13.40
CA MET A 201 -1.01 3.91 13.30
C MET A 201 0.10 4.95 13.12
N GLN A 202 1.24 4.79 13.80
CA GLN A 202 2.38 5.68 13.63
C GLN A 202 2.96 5.57 12.22
N ALA A 203 3.18 4.35 11.72
CA ALA A 203 3.68 4.17 10.36
C ALA A 203 2.70 4.69 9.31
N GLN A 204 1.40 4.44 9.50
CA GLN A 204 0.35 4.96 8.62
C GLN A 204 0.33 6.49 8.56
N ALA A 205 0.48 7.17 9.70
CA ALA A 205 0.58 8.63 9.71
C ALA A 205 1.79 9.14 8.90
N ILE A 206 2.95 8.49 9.02
CA ILE A 206 4.15 8.82 8.25
C ILE A 206 3.92 8.59 6.74
N VAL A 207 3.26 7.50 6.35
CA VAL A 207 2.89 7.23 4.96
C VAL A 207 1.98 8.34 4.42
N LEU A 208 0.92 8.70 5.15
CA LEU A 208 -0.01 9.75 4.73
C LEU A 208 0.67 11.11 4.59
N TYR A 209 1.57 11.48 5.51
CA TYR A 209 2.38 12.70 5.36
C TYR A 209 3.27 12.65 4.13
N THR A 210 3.86 11.49 3.84
CA THR A 210 4.70 11.30 2.64
C THR A 210 3.89 11.53 1.37
N ILE A 211 2.67 10.99 1.31
CA ILE A 211 1.76 11.22 0.18
C ILE A 211 1.37 12.70 0.05
N ASP A 212 0.95 13.34 1.14
CA ASP A 212 0.59 14.77 1.16
C ASP A 212 1.76 15.67 0.69
N ILE A 213 2.98 15.39 1.13
CA ILE A 213 4.18 16.11 0.70
C ILE A 213 4.43 15.91 -0.80
N LEU A 214 4.37 14.68 -1.30
CA LEU A 214 4.58 14.38 -2.72
C LEU A 214 3.59 15.14 -3.61
N GLU A 215 2.32 15.18 -3.22
CA GLU A 215 1.30 15.91 -3.97
C GLU A 215 1.60 17.41 -4.01
N LYS A 216 1.99 18.00 -2.87
CA LYS A 216 2.26 19.45 -2.77
C LYS A 216 3.60 19.88 -3.35
N VAL A 217 4.61 19.02 -3.34
CA VAL A 217 5.95 19.35 -3.89
C VAL A 217 5.91 19.44 -5.42
N PHE A 218 5.05 18.66 -6.07
CA PHE A 218 4.92 18.61 -7.52
C PHE A 218 3.65 19.25 -8.09
N GLN A 219 2.85 19.92 -7.25
CA GLN A 219 1.77 20.80 -7.69
C GLN A 219 2.32 22.15 -8.17
#